data_AF-A0AAD5L798-F1
#
_entry.id   AF-A0AAD5L798-F1
#
_cell.length_a   1.000
_cell.length_b   1.000
_cell.length_c   1.000
_cell.angle_alpha   90.00
_cell.angle_beta   90.00
_cell.angle_gamma   90.00
#
_symmetry.space_group_name_H-M   'P 1'
#
loop_
_entity.id
_entity.type
_entity.pdbx_description
1 polymer ?
#
loop_
_entity_poly.entity_id
_entity_poly.type
_entity_poly.pdbx_seq_one_letter_code
_entity_poly.pdbx_strand_id
1 'polypeptide(L)'
;MSSSNQTDSPPSKLKTPSFQVLPGRTATELVVLVHVPDVKSTQERIAVDIGAASKLTVLIPGKYFLQTTLPFQLDERAQVQAAWREPFLQLFCQRVL
;
A
#
# COMPACT_ATOMS: atom_id res chain seq x y z
N MET A 1 3.93 10.05 47.79
CA MET A 1 4.72 9.44 46.70
C MET A 1 3.71 9.03 45.64
N SER A 2 3.74 9.72 44.50
CA SER A 2 2.78 9.56 43.41
C SER A 2 3.27 8.47 42.45
N SER A 3 2.45 7.46 42.19
CA SER A 3 2.67 6.53 41.06
C SER A 3 1.64 6.86 39.99
N SER A 4 2.11 7.49 38.93
CA SER A 4 1.33 7.91 37.77
C SER A 4 0.81 6.71 36.99
N ASN A 5 -0.48 6.73 36.67
CA ASN A 5 -1.14 5.81 35.76
C ASN A 5 -0.45 5.83 34.38
N GLN A 6 0.14 4.70 33.98
CA GLN A 6 0.38 4.41 32.56
C GLN A 6 -0.96 4.06 31.93
N THR A 7 -1.61 5.04 31.29
CA THR A 7 -2.63 4.76 30.27
C THR A 7 -1.92 4.16 29.06
N ASP A 8 -1.98 2.85 28.97
CA ASP A 8 -1.71 2.07 27.77
C ASP A 8 -2.73 2.52 26.71
N SER A 9 -2.32 3.41 25.80
CA SER A 9 -3.12 3.76 24.64
C SER A 9 -3.32 2.48 23.83
N PRO A 10 -4.55 2.06 23.52
CA PRO A 10 -4.76 0.87 22.70
C PRO A 10 -3.98 1.04 21.38
N PRO A 11 -3.33 -0.01 20.85
CA PRO A 11 -2.61 0.10 19.59
C PRO A 11 -3.57 0.67 18.55
N SER A 12 -3.20 1.81 17.96
CA SER A 12 -4.00 2.47 16.92
C SER A 12 -4.35 1.43 15.86
N LYS A 13 -5.61 0.99 15.81
CA LYS A 13 -6.08 -0.03 14.87
C LYS A 13 -5.91 0.54 13.47
N LEU A 14 -4.92 0.06 12.72
CA LEU A 14 -4.62 0.55 11.38
C LEU A 14 -5.85 0.36 10.48
N LYS A 15 -6.14 1.36 9.63
CA LYS A 15 -7.23 1.28 8.66
C LYS A 15 -6.81 0.40 7.48
N THR A 16 -7.73 -0.34 6.90
CA THR A 16 -7.48 -1.01 5.61
C THR A 16 -7.87 -0.07 4.48
N PRO A 17 -6.94 0.40 3.64
CA PRO A 17 -7.28 1.26 2.51
C PRO A 17 -8.00 0.46 1.42
N SER A 18 -8.91 1.11 0.70
CA SER A 18 -9.50 0.54 -0.51
C SER A 18 -8.52 0.65 -1.68
N PHE A 19 -8.66 -0.21 -2.68
CA PHE A 19 -7.86 -0.13 -3.89
C PHE A 19 -8.66 -0.49 -5.14
N GLN A 20 -8.16 -0.02 -6.28
CA GLN A 20 -8.65 -0.37 -7.61
C GLN A 20 -7.47 -0.76 -8.49
N VAL A 21 -7.69 -1.64 -9.45
CA VAL A 21 -6.71 -1.96 -10.49
C VAL A 21 -7.20 -1.41 -11.81
N LEU A 22 -6.33 -0.69 -12.51
CA LEU A 22 -6.55 -0.13 -13.82
C LEU A 22 -5.54 -0.70 -14.83
N PRO A 23 -5.90 -0.81 -16.12
CA PRO A 23 -4.93 -1.11 -17.16
C PRO A 23 -3.93 0.05 -17.34
N GLY A 24 -2.69 -0.29 -17.69
CA GLY A 24 -1.66 0.67 -18.10
C GLY A 24 -1.70 0.96 -19.60
N ARG A 25 -0.56 1.39 -20.16
CA ARG A 25 -0.44 1.76 -21.58
C ARG A 25 -0.28 0.53 -22.47
N THR A 26 0.32 -0.54 -21.95
CA THR A 26 0.49 -1.81 -22.65
C THR A 26 -0.42 -2.90 -22.06
N ALA A 27 -0.54 -4.02 -22.77
CA ALA A 27 -1.33 -5.16 -22.31
C ALA A 27 -0.80 -5.81 -21.02
N THR A 28 0.46 -5.58 -20.67
CA THR A 28 1.12 -6.12 -19.48
C THR A 28 1.23 -5.11 -18.34
N GLU A 29 1.01 -3.82 -18.60
CA GLU A 29 1.06 -2.80 -17.57
C GLU A 29 -0.24 -2.74 -16.78
N LEU A 30 -0.12 -2.60 -15.46
CA LEU A 30 -1.21 -2.41 -14.53
C LEU A 30 -0.88 -1.25 -13.58
N VAL A 31 -1.91 -0.51 -13.19
CA VAL A 31 -1.82 0.52 -12.17
C VAL A 31 -2.74 0.16 -11.02
N VAL A 32 -2.17 -0.10 -9.84
CA VAL A 32 -2.95 -0.27 -8.61
C VAL A 32 -3.07 1.09 -7.92
N LEU A 33 -4.29 1.59 -7.79
CA LEU A 33 -4.60 2.81 -7.05
C LEU A 33 -5.04 2.44 -5.65
N VAL A 34 -4.25 2.79 -4.64
CA VAL A 34 -4.59 2.60 -3.24
C VAL A 34 -5.04 3.94 -2.65
N HIS A 35 -6.27 4.01 -2.16
CA HIS A 35 -6.86 5.23 -1.63
C HIS A 35 -6.43 5.47 -0.17
N VAL A 36 -5.67 6.53 0.06
CA VAL A 36 -5.04 6.86 1.34
C VAL A 36 -5.21 8.36 1.69
N PRO A 37 -6.45 8.83 1.91
CA PRO A 37 -6.76 10.26 2.02
C PRO A 37 -6.15 10.96 3.25
N ASP A 38 -5.73 10.20 4.27
CA ASP A 38 -5.09 10.74 5.47
C ASP A 38 -3.57 10.93 5.30
N VAL A 39 -2.99 10.55 4.16
CA VAL A 39 -1.57 10.80 3.83
C VAL A 39 -1.47 12.19 3.24
N LYS A 40 -0.64 13.05 3.85
CA LYS A 40 -0.53 14.48 3.52
C LYS A 40 0.80 14.87 2.89
N SER A 41 1.76 13.95 2.84
CA SER A 41 3.09 14.23 2.30
C SER A 41 3.80 12.95 1.84
N THR A 42 4.65 13.09 0.82
CA THR A 42 5.61 12.04 0.39
C THR A 42 6.69 11.76 1.44
N GLN A 43 6.86 12.64 2.43
CA GLN A 43 7.80 12.43 3.54
C GLN A 43 7.30 11.38 4.53
N GLU A 44 6.01 11.03 4.48
CA GLU A 44 5.50 9.91 5.25
C GLU A 44 6.13 8.61 4.77
N ARG A 45 6.54 7.77 5.71
CA ARG A 45 7.13 6.47 5.39
C ARG A 45 6.04 5.57 4.83
N ILE A 46 6.09 5.28 3.54
CA ILE A 46 5.22 4.33 2.86
C ILE A 46 6.08 3.12 2.49
N ALA A 47 5.76 1.97 3.07
CA ALA A 47 6.36 0.70 2.67
C ALA A 47 5.41 0.00 1.70
N VAL A 48 5.92 -0.35 0.53
CA VAL A 48 5.22 -1.13 -0.48
C VAL A 48 6.06 -2.35 -0.78
N ASP A 49 5.43 -3.51 -0.73
CA ASP A 49 6.04 -4.77 -1.13
C ASP A 49 5.07 -5.56 -2.01
N ILE A 50 5.62 -6.24 -3.01
CA ILE A 50 4.90 -7.24 -3.79
C ILE A 50 5.69 -8.53 -3.66
N GLY A 51 5.20 -9.39 -2.78
CA GLY A 51 5.81 -10.69 -2.52
C GLY A 51 5.34 -11.76 -3.50
N ALA A 52 5.83 -12.97 -3.26
CA ALA A 52 5.49 -14.17 -4.03
C ALA A 52 3.96 -14.34 -4.20
N ALA A 53 3.57 -14.90 -5.35
CA ALA A 53 2.16 -15.12 -5.71
C ALA A 53 1.33 -13.82 -5.74
N SER A 54 1.94 -12.72 -6.21
CA SER A 54 1.29 -11.41 -6.38
C SER A 54 0.67 -10.85 -5.10
N LYS A 55 1.31 -11.09 -3.96
CA LYS A 55 0.85 -10.61 -2.67
C LYS A 55 1.27 -9.15 -2.47
N LEU A 56 0.33 -8.23 -2.63
CA LEU A 56 0.53 -6.82 -2.37
C LEU A 56 0.42 -6.51 -0.88
N THR A 57 1.45 -5.85 -0.35
CA THR A 57 1.47 -5.28 1.00
C THR A 57 1.72 -3.79 0.92
N VAL A 58 0.87 -2.99 1.57
CA VAL A 58 1.06 -1.55 1.74
C VAL A 58 0.95 -1.21 3.22
N LEU A 59 1.98 -0.60 3.77
CA LEU A 59 2.02 -0.17 5.17
C LEU A 59 2.35 1.32 5.25
N ILE A 60 1.49 2.06 5.96
CA ILE A 60 1.69 3.44 6.34
C ILE A 60 1.62 3.49 7.87
N PRO A 61 2.75 3.60 8.58
CA PRO A 61 2.81 3.49 10.03
C PRO A 61 1.81 4.41 10.72
N GLY A 62 1.03 3.84 11.64
CA GLY A 62 0.01 4.56 12.41
C GLY A 62 -1.26 4.93 11.64
N LYS A 63 -1.35 4.66 10.33
CA LYS A 63 -2.51 5.02 9.49
C LYS A 63 -3.15 3.84 8.79
N TYR A 64 -2.39 3.14 7.94
CA TYR A 64 -2.94 2.15 7.01
C TYR A 64 -2.13 0.85 6.98
N PHE A 65 -2.84 -0.27 6.81
CA PHE A 65 -2.25 -1.57 6.46
C PHE A 65 -3.16 -2.29 5.46
N LEU A 66 -2.61 -2.65 4.31
CA LEU A 66 -3.23 -3.49 3.30
C LEU A 66 -2.34 -4.71 3.08
N GLN A 67 -2.96 -5.89 3.08
CA GLN A 67 -2.33 -7.11 2.63
C GLN A 67 -3.36 -7.89 1.81
N THR A 68 -3.12 -8.07 0.52
CA THR A 68 -4.07 -8.72 -0.40
C THR A 68 -3.34 -9.44 -1.51
N THR A 69 -4.01 -10.41 -2.13
CA THR A 69 -3.52 -11.09 -3.33
C THR A 69 -4.19 -10.47 -4.54
N LEU A 70 -3.39 -10.01 -5.51
CA LEU A 70 -3.91 -9.47 -6.75
C LEU A 70 -4.41 -10.60 -7.67
N PRO A 71 -5.51 -10.40 -8.42
CA PRO A 71 -6.12 -11.45 -9.25
C PRO A 71 -5.36 -11.72 -10.56
N PHE A 72 -4.06 -11.39 -10.62
CA PHE A 72 -3.19 -11.55 -11.77
C PHE A 72 -1.79 -11.88 -11.30
N GLN A 73 -1.05 -12.64 -12.11
CA GLN A 73 0.34 -12.96 -11.84
C GLN A 73 1.21 -11.76 -12.22
N LEU A 74 1.91 -11.19 -11.25
CA LEU A 74 2.87 -10.12 -11.49
C LEU A 74 4.22 -10.71 -11.90
N ASP A 75 4.93 -9.98 -12.77
CA ASP A 75 6.32 -10.27 -13.07
C ASP A 75 7.17 -9.87 -11.86
N GLU A 76 7.57 -10.86 -11.06
CA GLU A 76 8.40 -10.67 -9.86
C GLU A 76 9.79 -10.11 -10.20
N ARG A 77 10.23 -10.17 -11.47
CA ARG A 77 11.47 -9.55 -11.93
C ARG A 77 11.28 -8.09 -12.31
N ALA A 78 10.05 -7.66 -12.57
CA ALA A 78 9.75 -6.28 -12.89
C ALA A 78 9.72 -5.44 -11.61
N GLN A 79 10.47 -4.34 -11.63
CA GLN A 79 10.46 -3.41 -10.50
C GLN A 79 9.10 -2.72 -10.39
N VAL A 80 8.51 -2.78 -9.20
CA VAL A 80 7.31 -2.01 -8.87
C VAL A 80 7.69 -0.56 -8.63
N GLN A 81 7.07 0.36 -9.35
CA GLN A 81 7.26 1.79 -9.11
C GLN A 81 6.07 2.34 -8.33
N ALA A 82 6.34 3.05 -7.23
CA ALA A 82 5.32 3.71 -6.43
C ALA A 82 5.39 5.22 -6.64
N ALA A 83 4.25 5.85 -6.90
CA ALA A 83 4.12 7.30 -6.96
C ALA A 83 2.93 7.74 -6.13
N TRP A 84 3.14 8.73 -5.26
CA TRP A 84 2.03 9.36 -4.54
C TRP A 84 1.43 10.50 -5.36
N ARG A 85 0.11 10.46 -5.54
CA ARG A 85 -0.71 11.53 -6.10
C ARG A 85 -1.97 11.63 -5.28
N GLU A 86 -2.03 12.59 -4.35
CA GLU A 86 -3.14 12.73 -3.42
C GLU A 86 -4.51 12.62 -4.11
N PRO A 87 -5.48 11.84 -3.57
CA PRO A 87 -5.41 11.03 -2.34
C PRO A 87 -4.94 9.58 -2.55
N PHE A 88 -4.23 9.29 -3.64
CA PHE A 88 -3.87 7.93 -4.05
C PHE A 88 -2.36 7.64 -3.98
N LEU A 89 -2.03 6.43 -3.58
CA LEU A 89 -0.75 5.80 -3.88
C LEU A 89 -0.91 4.96 -5.14
N GLN A 90 -0.18 5.29 -6.19
CA GLN A 90 -0.20 4.60 -7.48
C GLN A 90 0.97 3.61 -7.54
N LEU A 91 0.69 2.34 -7.79
CA LEU A 91 1.69 1.30 -7.97
C LEU A 91 1.66 0.82 -9.42
N PHE A 92 2.74 1.08 -10.14
CA PHE A 92 2.93 0.63 -11.52
C PHE A 92 3.57 -0.75 -11.48
N CYS A 93 2.84 -1.74 -12.00
CA CYS A 93 3.21 -3.14 -11.98
C CYS A 93 3.18 -3.72 -13.40
N GLN A 94 3.93 -4.80 -13.64
CA GLN A 94 3.81 -5.58 -14.87
C GLN A 94 3.26 -6.97 -14.55
N ARG A 95 2.28 -7.43 -15.33
CA ARG A 95 1.77 -8.81 -15.26
C ARG A 95 2.43 -9.70 -16.30
N VAL A 96 2.51 -10.98 -15.97
CA VAL A 96 2.87 -12.04 -16.91
C VAL A 96 1.66 -12.32 -17.83
N LEU A 97 1.92 -12.57 -19.11
CA LEU A 97 0.90 -12.98 -20.10
C LEU A 97 0.67 -14.49 -20.06
#